data_AF-A0A958FJ31-F1
#
_entry.id   AF-A0A958FJ31-F1
#
_cell.length_a   1.000
_cell.length_b   1.000
_cell.length_c   1.000
_cell.angle_alpha   90.00
_cell.angle_beta   90.00
_cell.angle_gamma   90.00
#
_symmetry.space_group_name_H-M   'P 1'
#
loop_
_entity.id
_entity.type
_entity.pdbx_description
1 polymer ?
#
loop_
_entity_poly.entity_id
_entity_poly.type
_entity_poly.pdbx_seq_one_letter_code
_entity_poly.pdbx_strand_id
1 'polypeptide(L)'
;NSFNYVTQHRDLFHFSEQFAHSPYSELVSKSEVNHYFDPLFKVLQRGIEQKIIKNVNMDILIAFIYFPMIVLSNARLSENFSITEENIDTAFTLAWDAIKL
;
A
#
# COMPACT_ATOMS: atom_id res chain seq x y z
N ASN A 1 -8.53 -7.61 -4.88
CA ASN A 1 -7.92 -6.35 -4.40
C ASN A 1 -7.11 -6.66 -3.14
N SER A 2 -6.32 -5.71 -2.62
CA SER A 2 -5.42 -5.98 -1.49
C SER A 2 -6.16 -6.34 -0.19
N PHE A 3 -7.34 -5.75 0.07
CA PHE A 3 -8.21 -6.12 1.20
C PHE A 3 -8.58 -7.62 1.19
N ASN A 4 -9.01 -8.15 0.04
CA ASN A 4 -9.33 -9.57 -0.09
C ASN A 4 -8.08 -10.45 0.06
N TYR A 5 -6.95 -10.02 -0.48
CA TYR A 5 -5.70 -10.78 -0.37
C TYR A 5 -5.25 -10.93 1.09
N VAL A 6 -5.21 -9.83 1.84
CA VAL A 6 -4.81 -9.84 3.26
C VAL A 6 -5.76 -10.69 4.10
N THR A 7 -7.07 -10.60 3.84
CA THR A 7 -8.08 -11.36 4.59
C THR A 7 -8.06 -12.85 4.29
N GLN A 8 -7.75 -13.26 3.05
CA GLN A 8 -7.68 -14.65 2.60
C GLN A 8 -6.32 -15.31 2.88
N HIS A 9 -5.24 -14.53 2.99
CA HIS A 9 -3.87 -15.02 3.19
C HIS A 9 -3.20 -14.43 4.44
N ARG A 10 -3.91 -14.45 5.58
CA ARG A 10 -3.47 -13.83 6.84
C ARG A 10 -2.09 -14.29 7.30
N ASP A 11 -1.82 -15.59 7.24
CA ASP A 11 -0.53 -16.13 7.70
C ASP A 11 0.64 -15.61 6.88
N LEU A 12 0.46 -15.54 5.55
CA LEU A 12 1.47 -15.00 4.63
C LEU A 12 1.67 -13.51 4.84
N PHE A 13 0.58 -12.76 5.03
CA PHE A 13 0.64 -11.34 5.34
C PHE A 13 1.37 -11.09 6.66
N HIS A 14 1.03 -11.81 7.73
CA HIS A 14 1.70 -11.69 9.02
C HIS A 14 3.16 -12.12 8.98
N PHE A 15 3.50 -13.16 8.21
CA PHE A 15 4.88 -13.53 7.94
C PHE A 15 5.62 -12.37 7.26
N SER A 16 5.04 -11.79 6.20
CA SER A 16 5.65 -10.67 5.48
C SER A 16 5.88 -9.46 6.37
N GLU A 17 4.90 -9.09 7.22
CA GLU A 17 5.06 -8.00 8.18
C GLU A 17 6.21 -8.27 9.16
N GLN A 18 6.24 -9.46 9.77
CA GLN A 18 7.26 -9.82 10.76
C GLN A 18 8.65 -9.93 10.13
N PHE A 19 8.74 -10.53 8.94
CA PHE A 19 9.99 -10.66 8.20
C PHE A 19 10.56 -9.29 7.85
N ALA A 20 9.73 -8.39 7.31
CA ALA A 20 10.15 -7.03 6.93
C ALA A 20 10.74 -6.24 8.11
N HIS A 21 10.22 -6.43 9.33
CA HIS A 21 10.70 -5.78 10.54
C HIS A 21 11.78 -6.57 11.30
N SER A 22 12.21 -7.71 10.78
CA SER A 22 13.28 -8.52 11.39
C SER A 22 14.65 -8.15 10.83
N PRO A 23 15.76 -8.47 11.52
CA PRO A 23 17.11 -8.30 10.97
C PRO A 23 17.35 -9.10 9.67
N TYR A 24 16.56 -10.14 9.40
CA TYR A 24 16.69 -10.94 8.19
C TYR A 24 16.27 -10.18 6.93
N SER A 25 15.49 -9.10 7.03
CA SER A 25 15.15 -8.26 5.87
C SER A 25 16.36 -7.50 5.32
N GLU A 26 17.42 -7.32 6.11
CA GLU A 26 18.67 -6.72 5.66
C GLU A 26 19.51 -7.68 4.81
N LEU A 27 19.23 -8.99 4.89
CA LEU A 27 19.93 -10.03 4.13
C LEU A 27 19.35 -10.22 2.72
N VAL A 28 18.19 -9.62 2.42
CA VAL A 28 17.58 -9.68 1.09
C VAL A 28 17.90 -8.43 0.27
N SER A 29 18.00 -8.61 -1.04
CA SER A 29 18.26 -7.50 -1.96
C SER A 29 17.05 -6.58 -2.05
N LYS A 30 17.16 -5.39 -1.45
CA LYS A 30 16.11 -4.35 -1.54
C LYS A 30 15.80 -3.97 -2.99
N SER A 31 16.80 -3.97 -3.88
CA SER A 31 16.59 -3.66 -5.29
C SER A 31 15.77 -4.74 -6.00
N GLU A 32 15.97 -6.01 -5.67
CA GLU A 32 15.15 -7.10 -6.22
C GLU A 32 13.70 -7.01 -5.74
N VAL A 33 13.49 -6.68 -4.45
CA VAL A 33 12.15 -6.47 -3.90
C VAL A 33 11.47 -5.26 -4.58
N ASN A 34 12.18 -4.15 -4.71
CA ASN A 34 11.64 -2.93 -5.32
C ASN A 34 11.27 -3.11 -6.79
N HIS A 35 11.97 -3.99 -7.53
CA HIS A 35 11.69 -4.26 -8.93
C HIS A 35 10.25 -4.74 -9.18
N TYR A 36 9.66 -5.48 -8.23
CA TYR A 36 8.26 -5.91 -8.31
C TYR A 36 7.27 -4.73 -8.30
N PHE A 37 7.68 -3.57 -7.78
CA PHE A 37 6.87 -2.36 -7.69
C PHE A 37 7.14 -1.36 -8.83
N ASP A 38 8.08 -1.65 -9.74
CA ASP A 38 8.38 -0.80 -10.90
C ASP A 38 7.15 -0.42 -11.74
N PRO A 39 6.17 -1.33 -11.99
CA PRO A 39 4.96 -0.97 -12.71
C PRO A 39 4.15 0.13 -11.99
N LEU A 40 4.06 0.06 -10.66
CA LEU A 40 3.36 1.06 -9.86
C LEU A 40 4.08 2.41 -9.92
N PHE A 41 5.41 2.43 -9.77
CA PHE A 41 6.19 3.66 -9.85
C PHE A 41 6.07 4.33 -11.23
N LYS A 42 6.06 3.55 -12.31
CA LYS A 42 5.86 4.07 -13.67
C LYS A 42 4.48 4.72 -13.84
N VAL A 43 3.43 4.15 -13.25
CA VAL A 43 2.08 4.73 -13.30
C VAL A 43 2.01 6.04 -12.51
N LEU A 44 2.57 6.07 -11.30
CA LEU A 44 2.62 7.29 -10.48
C LEU A 44 3.41 8.40 -11.17
N GLN A 45 4.58 8.06 -11.73
CA GLN A 45 5.42 8.99 -12.46
C GLN A 45 4.71 9.57 -13.68
N ARG A 46 4.03 8.73 -14.48
CA ARG A 46 3.21 9.20 -15.60
C ARG A 46 2.07 10.11 -15.12
N GLY A 47 1.43 9.80 -14.00
CA GLY A 47 0.38 10.64 -13.43
C GLY A 47 0.89 12.02 -13.01
N ILE A 48 2.12 12.11 -12.49
CA ILE A 48 2.80 13.38 -12.21
C ILE A 48 3.04 14.17 -13.50
N GLU A 49 3.60 13.52 -14.53
CA GLU A 49 3.89 14.14 -15.83
C GLU A 49 2.62 14.68 -16.51
N GLN A 50 1.51 13.95 -16.37
CA GLN A 50 0.20 14.32 -16.89
C GLN A 50 -0.56 15.33 -16.02
N LYS A 51 0.02 15.76 -14.88
CA LYS A 51 -0.61 16.68 -13.91
C LYS A 51 -1.93 16.14 -13.35
N ILE A 52 -2.01 14.82 -13.16
CA ILE A 52 -3.12 14.13 -12.49
C ILE A 52 -2.77 13.88 -11.01
N ILE A 53 -1.49 13.68 -10.71
CA ILE A 53 -0.96 13.41 -9.38
C ILE A 53 -0.05 14.58 -8.95
N LYS A 54 -0.09 14.92 -7.66
CA LYS A 54 0.78 15.93 -7.05
C LYS A 54 2.26 15.61 -7.30
N ASN A 55 3.04 16.60 -7.73
CA ASN A 55 4.48 16.45 -7.92
C ASN A 55 5.22 16.60 -6.58
N VAL A 56 5.26 15.51 -5.81
CA VAL A 56 5.97 15.41 -4.53
C VAL A 56 6.86 14.17 -4.51
N ASN A 57 7.64 13.99 -3.46
CA ASN A 57 8.51 12.82 -3.30
C ASN A 57 7.71 11.49 -3.43
N MET A 58 8.25 10.53 -4.19
CA MET A 58 7.58 9.26 -4.49
C MET A 58 7.27 8.44 -3.24
N ASP A 59 8.16 8.42 -2.24
CA ASP A 59 7.95 7.71 -0.98
C ASP A 59 6.75 8.28 -0.20
N ILE A 60 6.53 9.60 -0.30
CA ILE A 60 5.34 10.25 0.26
C ILE A 60 4.09 9.75 -0.45
N LEU A 61 4.07 9.74 -1.79
CA LEU A 61 2.91 9.25 -2.56
C LEU A 61 2.58 7.80 -2.18
N ILE A 62 3.59 6.93 -2.11
CA ILE A 62 3.44 5.52 -1.72
C ILE A 62 2.87 5.41 -0.31
N ALA A 63 3.38 6.19 0.64
CA ALA A 63 2.92 6.14 2.02
C ALA A 63 1.40 6.44 2.13
N PHE A 64 0.90 7.41 1.37
CA PHE A 64 -0.52 7.79 1.39
C PHE A 64 -1.45 6.80 0.67
N ILE A 65 -0.97 6.02 -0.29
CA ILE A 65 -1.81 5.01 -0.99
C ILE A 65 -1.67 3.60 -0.41
N TYR A 66 -0.51 3.25 0.13
CA TYR A 66 -0.20 1.89 0.58
C TYR A 66 -0.54 1.67 2.05
N PHE A 67 -0.06 2.53 2.96
CA PHE A 67 -0.21 2.29 4.39
C PHE A 67 -1.65 2.31 4.90
N PRO A 68 -2.53 3.26 4.48
CA PRO A 68 -3.93 3.22 4.90
C PRO A 68 -4.60 1.89 4.53
N MET A 69 -4.31 1.35 3.34
CA MET A 69 -4.84 0.06 2.90
C MET A 69 -4.33 -1.10 3.78
N ILE A 70 -3.03 -1.13 4.08
CA ILE A 70 -2.44 -2.20 4.93
C ILE A 70 -3.03 -2.16 6.34
N VAL A 71 -3.16 -0.97 6.93
CA VAL A 71 -3.74 -0.82 8.27
C VAL A 71 -5.20 -1.25 8.29
N LEU A 72 -6.03 -0.78 7.36
CA LEU A 72 -7.47 -1.06 7.32
C LEU A 72 -7.78 -2.52 6.96
N SER A 73 -6.91 -3.18 6.19
CA SER A 73 -7.06 -4.60 5.87
C SER A 73 -6.59 -5.53 7.00
N ASN A 74 -5.78 -5.03 7.93
CA ASN A 74 -5.29 -5.78 9.07
C ASN A 74 -6.28 -5.69 10.25
N ALA A 75 -7.06 -6.75 10.47
CA ALA A 75 -8.05 -6.81 11.55
C ALA A 75 -7.47 -6.61 12.97
N ARG A 76 -6.17 -6.88 13.19
CA ARG A 76 -5.50 -6.61 14.47
C ARG A 76 -5.26 -5.13 14.72
N LEU A 77 -5.11 -4.34 13.66
CA LEU A 77 -4.87 -2.90 13.73
C LEU A 77 -6.17 -2.10 13.62
N SER A 78 -7.22 -2.72 13.09
CA SER A 78 -8.49 -2.08 12.75
C SER A 78 -9.69 -2.87 13.28
N GLU A 79 -9.71 -3.16 14.59
CA GLU A 79 -10.74 -3.99 15.24
C GLU A 79 -12.17 -3.45 15.04
N ASN A 80 -12.32 -2.12 14.94
CA ASN A 80 -13.60 -1.44 14.76
C ASN A 80 -13.94 -1.16 13.28
N PHE A 81 -13.13 -1.64 12.33
CA PHE A 81 -13.34 -1.41 10.90
C PHE A 81 -13.99 -2.63 10.24
N SER A 82 -15.22 -2.47 9.77
CA SER A 82 -15.88 -3.48 8.96
C SER A 82 -15.40 -3.40 7.52
N ILE A 83 -14.84 -4.50 7.00
CA ILE A 83 -14.43 -4.62 5.60
C ILE A 83 -15.69 -4.83 4.74
N THR A 84 -16.36 -3.73 4.40
CA THR A 84 -17.48 -3.67 3.46
C THR A 84 -17.04 -2.98 2.17
N GLU A 85 -17.77 -3.20 1.07
CA GLU A 85 -17.50 -2.53 -0.21
C GLU A 85 -17.54 -1.00 -0.05
N GLU A 86 -18.55 -0.47 0.64
CA GLU A 86 -18.69 0.96 0.94
C GLU A 86 -17.48 1.55 1.68
N ASN A 87 -16.98 0.85 2.71
CA ASN A 87 -15.82 1.31 3.48
C ASN A 87 -14.52 1.22 2.67
N ILE A 88 -14.37 0.20 1.81
CA ILE A 88 -13.22 0.07 0.91
C ILE A 88 -13.22 1.21 -0.11
N ASP A 89 -14.37 1.52 -0.72
CA ASP A 89 -14.50 2.62 -1.69
C ASP A 89 -14.23 3.98 -1.05
N THR A 90 -14.69 4.17 0.18
CA THR A 90 -14.40 5.38 0.97
C THR A 90 -12.91 5.51 1.24
N ALA A 91 -12.26 4.45 1.69
CA ALA A 91 -10.82 4.44 1.96
C ALA A 91 -10.01 4.69 0.67
N PHE A 92 -10.40 4.06 -0.44
CA PHE A 92 -9.78 4.28 -1.74
C PHE A 92 -9.92 5.74 -2.19
N THR A 93 -11.11 6.30 -2.08
CA THR A 93 -11.39 7.70 -2.46
C THR A 93 -10.53 8.67 -1.65
N LEU A 94 -10.43 8.47 -0.34
CA LEU A 94 -9.60 9.31 0.53
C LEU A 94 -8.11 9.19 0.18
N ALA A 95 -7.61 7.99 -0.08
CA ALA A 95 -6.23 7.77 -0.51
C ALA A 95 -5.94 8.42 -1.87
N TRP A 96 -6.89 8.33 -2.82
CA TRP A 96 -6.77 8.98 -4.12
C TRP A 96 -6.79 10.51 -4.00
N ASP A 97 -7.71 11.06 -3.22
CA ASP A 97 -7.83 12.50 -2.97
C ASP A 97 -6.58 13.09 -2.32
N ALA A 98 -5.90 12.31 -1.47
CA ALA A 98 -4.64 12.70 -0.87
C ALA A 98 -3.54 12.94 -1.91
N ILE A 99 -3.54 12.22 -3.03
CA ILE A 99 -2.46 12.30 -4.04
C ILE A 99 -2.86 12.98 -5.36
N LYS A 100 -4.15 13.03 -5.70
CA LYS A 100 -4.62 13.67 -6.94
C LYS A 100 -4.35 15.17 -6.91
N LEU A 101 -4.14 15.78 -8.08
CA LEU A 101 -3.97 17.22 -8.21
C LEU A 101 -5.29 17.98 -8.01
#